data_AF-A0AAD6MPS1-F1
#
_entry.id   AF-A0AAD6MPS1-F1
#
_cell.length_a   1.000
_cell.length_b   1.000
_cell.length_c   1.000
_cell.angle_alpha   90.00
_cell.angle_beta   90.00
_cell.angle_gamma   90.00
#
_symmetry.space_group_name_H-M   'P 1'
#
loop_
_entity.id
_entity.type
_entity.pdbx_description
1 polymer ?
#
loop_
_entity_poly.entity_id
_entity_poly.type
_entity_poly.pdbx_seq_one_letter_code
_entity_poly.pdbx_strand_id
1 'polypeptide(L)'
;MTLSGRCLALSHLPNATSLPAPHTGPDEHPPGEWASHIQVLPYDCVRDGWDILPPFLRFLVTLPPRREPMLRKGISWDAFYLNEEIGKLSEHVEAAYMFMVGRRVELECVLCQLGGGAFPYCVVIDYEDGQSECCNCLWECTTDGCWLLGKRGQFFTQCSLYEQSP
;
A
#
# COMPACT_ATOMS: atom_id res chain seq x y z
N MET A 1 15.44 17.04 42.15
CA MET A 1 15.86 16.56 40.82
C MET A 1 14.71 15.73 40.26
N THR A 2 13.89 16.34 39.41
CA THR A 2 12.68 15.76 38.85
C THR A 2 12.97 15.22 37.45
N LEU A 3 12.94 13.90 37.28
CA LEU A 3 12.74 13.28 35.98
C LEU A 3 11.31 12.72 35.97
N SER A 4 10.39 13.58 35.55
CA SER A 4 9.03 13.20 35.20
C SER A 4 9.10 12.38 33.90
N GLY A 5 9.18 11.06 34.06
CA GLY A 5 8.99 10.12 32.97
C GLY A 5 7.54 10.23 32.51
N ARG A 6 7.30 10.95 31.42
CA ARG A 6 6.01 10.93 30.72
C ARG A 6 5.87 9.55 30.09
N CYS A 7 5.17 8.67 30.79
CA CYS A 7 4.56 7.49 30.21
C CYS A 7 3.47 7.99 29.27
N LEU A 8 3.80 8.17 27.98
CA LEU A 8 2.78 8.34 26.96
C LEU A 8 2.11 6.97 26.84
N ALA A 9 0.93 6.87 27.45
CA ALA A 9 0.07 5.73 27.29
C ALA A 9 -0.10 5.45 25.79
N LEU A 10 0.03 4.17 25.40
CA LEU A 10 -0.44 3.58 24.14
C LEU A 10 -1.98 3.67 24.00
N SER A 11 -2.56 4.77 24.45
CA SER A 11 -4.01 4.97 24.49
C SER A 11 -4.47 5.49 23.13
N HIS A 12 -5.26 4.63 22.47
CA HIS A 12 -6.11 4.89 21.30
C HIS A 12 -5.49 4.66 19.92
N LEU A 13 -4.93 3.47 19.70
CA LEU A 13 -5.16 2.85 18.40
C LEU A 13 -6.63 2.42 18.35
N PRO A 14 -7.41 2.84 17.34
CA PRO A 14 -8.76 2.33 17.17
C PRO A 14 -8.68 0.80 17.07
N ASN A 15 -9.45 0.09 17.88
CA ASN A 15 -9.67 -1.33 17.65
C ASN A 15 -10.26 -1.48 16.24
N ALA A 16 -9.90 -2.54 15.50
CA ALA A 16 -10.39 -2.77 14.13
C ALA A 16 -11.93 -2.69 14.01
N THR A 17 -12.66 -2.99 15.08
CA THR A 17 -14.13 -2.85 15.18
C THR A 17 -14.66 -1.41 15.17
N SER A 18 -13.79 -0.40 15.26
CA SER A 18 -14.14 1.02 15.19
C SER A 18 -13.82 1.68 13.85
N LEU A 19 -13.13 0.97 12.94
CA LEU A 19 -12.84 1.47 11.61
C LEU A 19 -14.09 1.35 10.71
N PRO A 20 -14.25 2.26 9.73
CA PRO A 20 -15.36 2.22 8.80
C PRO A 20 -15.23 1.01 7.88
N ALA A 21 -16.35 0.59 7.30
CA ALA A 21 -16.33 -0.44 6.28
C ALA A 21 -15.41 -0.03 5.11
N PRO A 22 -14.54 -0.92 4.61
CA PRO A 22 -13.64 -0.58 3.52
C PRO A 22 -14.41 -0.16 2.27
N HIS A 23 -13.90 0.85 1.57
CA HIS A 23 -14.39 1.21 0.25
C HIS A 23 -14.13 0.05 -0.73
N THR A 24 -15.02 -0.12 -1.72
CA THR A 24 -14.89 -1.18 -2.72
C THR A 24 -14.94 -0.61 -4.13
N GLY A 25 -14.14 -1.19 -5.04
CA GLY A 25 -14.06 -0.75 -6.43
C GLY A 25 -12.92 0.24 -6.72
N PRO A 26 -12.80 0.68 -7.97
CA PRO A 26 -11.60 1.35 -8.47
C PRO A 26 -11.61 2.88 -8.31
N ASP A 27 -12.66 3.44 -7.73
CA ASP A 27 -12.84 4.89 -7.59
C ASP A 27 -11.99 5.37 -6.42
N GLU A 28 -10.98 6.20 -6.70
CA GLU A 28 -10.03 6.65 -5.69
C GLU A 28 -10.68 7.53 -4.63
N HIS A 29 -10.44 7.18 -3.37
CA HIS A 29 -10.80 7.97 -2.21
C HIS A 29 -9.54 8.63 -1.62
N PRO A 30 -9.61 9.90 -1.17
CA PRO A 30 -8.50 10.54 -0.48
C PRO A 30 -8.18 9.82 0.84
N PRO A 31 -6.94 9.93 1.36
CA PRO A 31 -6.56 9.30 2.63
C PRO A 31 -7.51 9.71 3.78
N GLY A 32 -7.96 8.71 4.52
CA GLY A 32 -8.92 8.83 5.61
C GLY A 32 -8.53 7.96 6.82
N GLU A 33 -9.52 7.29 7.41
CA GLU A 33 -9.35 6.56 8.66
C GLU A 33 -8.50 5.30 8.49
N TRP A 34 -8.65 4.56 7.39
CA TRP A 34 -7.82 3.40 7.13
C TRP A 34 -6.38 3.78 6.83
N ALA A 35 -6.16 4.82 6.01
CA ALA A 35 -4.81 5.31 5.78
C ALA A 35 -4.13 5.72 7.08
N SER A 36 -4.85 6.44 7.96
CA SER A 36 -4.32 6.86 9.27
C SER A 36 -4.03 5.67 10.18
N HIS A 37 -4.90 4.66 10.19
CA HIS A 37 -4.74 3.44 10.98
C HIS A 37 -3.56 2.57 10.52
N ILE A 38 -3.35 2.44 9.22
CA ILE A 38 -2.21 1.70 8.69
C ILE A 38 -0.91 2.47 8.94
N GLN A 39 -0.94 3.81 8.85
CA GLN A 39 0.22 4.69 9.05
C GLN A 39 0.90 4.56 10.42
N VAL A 40 0.14 4.22 11.45
CA VAL A 40 0.64 4.00 12.82
C VAL A 40 1.26 2.62 13.02
N LEU A 41 1.21 1.75 12.00
CA LEU A 41 1.78 0.39 11.97
C LEU A 41 1.42 -0.45 13.21
N PRO A 42 0.13 -0.79 13.39
CA PRO A 42 -0.34 -1.59 14.52
C PRO A 42 -0.09 -3.10 14.35
N TYR A 43 0.80 -3.50 13.44
CA TYR A 43 1.00 -4.90 13.06
C TYR A 43 2.31 -5.45 13.62
N ASP A 44 2.22 -6.47 14.48
CA ASP A 44 3.39 -7.09 15.11
C ASP A 44 4.31 -7.78 14.08
N CYS A 45 3.76 -8.27 12.96
CA CYS A 45 4.52 -8.98 11.92
C CYS A 45 5.60 -8.13 11.21
N VAL A 46 5.58 -6.81 11.39
CA VAL A 46 6.57 -5.88 10.80
C VAL A 46 7.34 -5.09 11.86
N ARG A 47 7.13 -5.39 13.14
CA ARG A 47 7.74 -4.70 14.28
C ARG A 47 8.71 -5.61 15.02
N ASP A 48 9.84 -5.05 15.45
CA ASP A 48 10.68 -5.60 16.51
C ASP A 48 10.94 -4.52 17.54
N GLY A 49 10.14 -4.53 18.61
CA GLY A 49 10.08 -3.43 19.56
C GLY A 49 9.71 -2.11 18.89
N TRP A 50 10.66 -1.18 18.81
CA TRP A 50 10.47 0.14 18.19
C TRP A 50 10.83 0.17 16.69
N ASP A 51 11.51 -0.86 16.19
CA ASP A 51 12.02 -0.90 14.84
C ASP A 51 10.99 -1.46 13.85
N ILE A 52 11.05 -0.97 12.62
CA ILE A 52 10.32 -1.53 11.47
C ILE A 52 11.28 -2.49 10.76
N LEU A 53 10.94 -3.77 10.73
CA LEU A 53 11.84 -4.82 10.23
C LEU A 53 12.06 -4.73 8.71
N PRO A 54 11.02 -4.66 7.87
CA PRO A 54 11.22 -4.74 6.42
C PRO A 54 11.90 -3.46 5.89
N PRO A 55 13.05 -3.57 5.19
CA PRO A 55 13.72 -2.39 4.63
C PRO A 55 12.84 -1.61 3.66
N PHE A 56 12.02 -2.31 2.89
CA PHE A 56 11.13 -1.70 1.93
C PHE A 56 9.98 -0.95 2.63
N LEU A 57 9.33 -1.54 3.64
CA LEU A 57 8.36 -0.81 4.48
C LEU A 57 8.96 0.45 5.12
N ARG A 58 10.20 0.42 5.62
CA ARG A 58 10.88 1.62 6.15
C ARG A 58 10.97 2.75 5.13
N PHE A 59 11.12 2.43 3.86
CA PHE A 59 11.06 3.42 2.80
C PHE A 59 9.63 3.89 2.57
N LEU A 60 8.66 2.98 2.45
CA LEU A 60 7.25 3.32 2.21
C LEU A 60 6.67 4.27 3.23
N VAL A 61 7.00 4.12 4.52
CA VAL A 61 6.50 4.99 5.59
C VAL A 61 6.99 6.44 5.47
N THR A 62 8.03 6.71 4.68
CA THR A 62 8.51 8.08 4.43
C THR A 62 7.72 8.80 3.34
N LEU A 63 6.89 8.07 2.58
CA LEU A 63 6.12 8.62 1.47
C LEU A 63 4.74 9.09 1.95
N PRO A 64 4.22 10.23 1.44
CA PRO A 64 2.90 10.72 1.81
C PRO A 64 1.80 9.81 1.21
N PRO A 65 0.73 9.50 1.97
CA PRO A 65 -0.39 8.73 1.45
C PRO A 65 -1.14 9.56 0.40
N ARG A 66 -1.54 8.89 -0.68
CA ARG A 66 -2.24 9.48 -1.82
C ARG A 66 -3.70 9.06 -1.88
N ARG A 67 -4.00 7.88 -1.34
CA ARG A 67 -5.33 7.26 -1.38
C ARG A 67 -5.63 6.46 -0.12
N GLU A 68 -6.91 6.27 0.14
CA GLU A 68 -7.43 5.29 1.09
C GLU A 68 -7.22 3.87 0.52
N PRO A 69 -6.90 2.86 1.34
CA PRO A 69 -6.94 1.47 0.89
C PRO A 69 -8.38 1.06 0.54
N MET A 70 -8.52 0.37 -0.58
CA MET A 70 -9.80 -0.04 -1.13
C MET A 70 -9.74 -1.51 -1.52
N LEU A 71 -10.88 -2.19 -1.43
CA LEU A 71 -11.00 -3.58 -1.82
C LEU A 71 -11.49 -3.73 -3.25
N ARG A 72 -10.99 -4.77 -3.92
CA ARG A 72 -11.53 -5.22 -5.21
C ARG A 72 -12.99 -5.62 -5.06
N LYS A 73 -13.80 -5.35 -6.09
CA LYS A 73 -15.18 -5.85 -6.16
C LYS A 73 -15.20 -7.38 -6.05
N GLY A 74 -16.09 -7.90 -5.21
CA GLY A 74 -16.20 -9.33 -4.94
C GLY A 74 -15.55 -9.76 -3.62
N ILE A 75 -14.69 -8.92 -3.03
CA ILE A 75 -14.20 -9.12 -1.66
C ILE A 75 -15.16 -8.42 -0.70
N SER A 76 -15.79 -9.20 0.18
CA SER A 76 -16.79 -8.71 1.14
C SER A 76 -16.25 -8.66 2.57
N TRP A 77 -14.97 -8.31 2.73
CA TRP A 77 -14.36 -8.15 4.05
C TRP A 77 -14.90 -6.90 4.74
N ASP A 78 -15.29 -7.05 6.00
CA ASP A 78 -15.55 -5.92 6.87
C ASP A 78 -14.23 -5.35 7.43
N ALA A 79 -14.34 -4.38 8.32
CA ALA A 79 -13.19 -3.74 8.92
C ALA A 79 -12.33 -4.69 9.76
N PHE A 80 -12.95 -5.64 10.47
CA PHE A 80 -12.20 -6.61 11.25
C PHE A 80 -11.39 -7.53 10.34
N TYR A 81 -12.04 -8.10 9.31
CA TYR A 81 -11.38 -9.00 8.37
C TYR A 81 -10.27 -8.29 7.59
N LEU A 82 -10.49 -7.09 7.07
CA LEU A 82 -9.43 -6.36 6.36
C LEU A 82 -8.22 -6.14 7.26
N ASN A 83 -8.42 -5.69 8.50
CA ASN A 83 -7.30 -5.44 9.41
C ASN A 83 -6.53 -6.72 9.75
N GLU A 84 -7.24 -7.82 10.00
CA GLU A 84 -6.64 -9.13 10.21
C GLU A 84 -5.82 -9.57 8.99
N GLU A 85 -6.40 -9.51 7.78
CA GLU A 85 -5.71 -9.90 6.55
C GLU A 85 -4.45 -9.07 6.31
N ILE A 86 -4.48 -7.76 6.53
CA ILE A 86 -3.29 -6.91 6.44
C ILE A 86 -2.22 -7.35 7.44
N GLY A 87 -2.60 -7.64 8.69
CA GLY A 87 -1.67 -8.00 9.76
C GLY A 87 -1.09 -9.40 9.69
N LYS A 88 -1.59 -10.28 8.81
CA LYS A 88 -1.14 -11.69 8.74
C LYS A 88 0.30 -11.86 8.29
N LEU A 89 0.75 -11.07 7.31
CA LEU A 89 2.07 -11.20 6.67
C LEU A 89 2.69 -9.82 6.48
N SER A 90 4.01 -9.75 6.55
CA SER A 90 4.76 -8.50 6.27
C SER A 90 4.47 -7.96 4.89
N GLU A 91 4.35 -8.84 3.90
CA GLU A 91 4.08 -8.56 2.50
C GLU A 91 2.69 -7.94 2.32
N HIS A 92 1.71 -8.32 3.13
CA HIS A 92 0.38 -7.72 3.10
C HIS A 92 0.41 -6.29 3.66
N VAL A 93 1.17 -6.04 4.73
CA VAL A 93 1.39 -4.70 5.27
C VAL A 93 2.09 -3.82 4.24
N GLU A 94 3.16 -4.32 3.62
CA GLU A 94 3.88 -3.61 2.57
C GLU A 94 2.99 -3.35 1.35
N ALA A 95 2.19 -4.33 0.91
CA ALA A 95 1.26 -4.17 -0.18
C ALA A 95 0.19 -3.12 0.11
N ALA A 96 -0.35 -3.07 1.33
CA ALA A 96 -1.30 -2.05 1.75
C ALA A 96 -0.66 -0.65 1.76
N TYR A 97 0.57 -0.53 2.27
CA TYR A 97 1.33 0.73 2.21
C TYR A 97 1.64 1.15 0.77
N MET A 98 2.11 0.22 -0.06
CA MET A 98 2.35 0.46 -1.48
C MET A 98 1.09 0.99 -2.15
N PHE A 99 -0.06 0.36 -1.88
CA PHE A 99 -1.33 0.81 -2.40
C PHE A 99 -1.69 2.20 -1.90
N MET A 100 -1.35 2.60 -0.68
CA MET A 100 -1.64 3.96 -0.20
C MET A 100 -0.75 5.03 -0.82
N VAL A 101 0.55 4.78 -0.98
CA VAL A 101 1.55 5.82 -1.27
C VAL A 101 2.03 5.81 -2.73
N GLY A 102 1.88 4.69 -3.44
CA GLY A 102 2.41 4.52 -4.79
C GLY A 102 1.62 5.24 -5.88
N ARG A 103 2.01 5.06 -7.13
CA ARG A 103 1.33 5.51 -8.34
C ARG A 103 0.52 4.36 -8.94
N ARG A 104 -0.73 4.64 -9.30
CA ARG A 104 -1.54 3.72 -10.11
C ARG A 104 -0.93 3.58 -11.50
N VAL A 105 -0.81 2.35 -11.99
CA VAL A 105 -0.37 2.09 -13.38
C VAL A 105 -1.55 2.20 -14.33
N GLU A 106 -1.30 2.66 -15.56
CA GLU A 106 -2.31 2.70 -16.61
C GLU A 106 -2.64 1.30 -17.13
N LEU A 107 -1.62 0.44 -17.23
CA LEU A 107 -1.74 -0.93 -17.71
C LEU A 107 -1.39 -1.92 -16.62
N GLU A 108 -2.40 -2.65 -16.17
CA GLU A 108 -2.27 -3.64 -15.10
C GLU A 108 -1.45 -4.87 -15.53
N CYS A 109 -0.79 -5.53 -14.57
CA CYS A 109 -0.14 -6.81 -14.82
C CYS A 109 -1.18 -7.92 -15.05
N VAL A 110 -0.74 -9.04 -15.63
CA VAL A 110 -1.61 -10.20 -15.94
C VAL A 110 -2.39 -10.68 -14.71
N LEU A 111 -1.76 -10.75 -13.53
CA LEU A 111 -2.43 -11.19 -12.31
C LEU A 111 -3.53 -10.22 -11.87
N CYS A 112 -3.28 -8.91 -11.89
CA CYS A 112 -4.30 -7.89 -11.58
C CYS A 112 -5.50 -7.98 -12.55
N GLN A 113 -5.23 -8.18 -13.86
CA GLN A 113 -6.27 -8.31 -14.90
C GLN A 113 -7.15 -9.55 -14.69
N LEU A 114 -6.57 -10.63 -14.17
CA LEU A 114 -7.29 -11.85 -13.81
C LEU A 114 -7.99 -11.77 -12.44
N GLY A 115 -7.96 -10.61 -11.79
CA GLY A 115 -8.64 -10.38 -10.51
C GLY A 115 -7.83 -10.76 -9.27
N GLY A 116 -6.53 -10.98 -9.38
CA GLY A 116 -5.66 -11.31 -8.25
C GLY A 116 -5.37 -10.12 -7.33
N GLY A 117 -5.06 -10.41 -6.07
CA GLY A 117 -4.79 -9.46 -5.00
C GLY A 117 -6.05 -8.78 -4.44
N ALA A 118 -5.89 -8.21 -3.24
CA ALA A 118 -6.98 -7.58 -2.51
C ALA A 118 -7.42 -6.22 -3.10
N PHE A 119 -6.51 -5.50 -3.76
CA PHE A 119 -6.75 -4.13 -4.19
C PHE A 119 -7.37 -4.06 -5.59
N PRO A 120 -8.21 -3.05 -5.87
CA PRO A 120 -8.98 -2.96 -7.11
C PRO A 120 -8.13 -2.76 -8.37
N TYR A 121 -6.90 -2.27 -8.24
CA TYR A 121 -6.00 -2.04 -9.36
C TYR A 121 -4.53 -2.11 -8.94
N CYS A 122 -3.66 -2.24 -9.94
CA CYS A 122 -2.22 -2.28 -9.75
C CYS A 122 -1.65 -0.90 -9.35
N VAL A 123 -0.89 -0.87 -8.25
CA VAL A 123 -0.10 0.29 -7.79
C VAL A 123 1.36 -0.09 -7.67
N VAL A 124 2.25 0.82 -8.07
CA VAL A 124 3.71 0.69 -8.00
C VAL A 124 4.31 1.89 -7.27
N ILE A 125 5.50 1.74 -6.74
CA ILE A 125 6.37 2.72 -6.13
C ILE A 125 7.46 3.04 -7.14
N ASP A 126 7.62 4.33 -7.45
CA ASP A 126 8.70 4.79 -8.30
C ASP A 126 10.02 4.70 -7.48
N TYR A 127 10.88 3.74 -7.83
CA TYR A 127 12.16 3.47 -7.17
C TYR A 127 13.30 3.56 -8.19
N GLU A 128 14.46 4.10 -7.81
CA GLU A 128 15.58 4.39 -8.72
C GLU A 128 16.09 3.14 -9.45
N ASP A 129 16.08 1.98 -8.81
CA ASP A 129 16.54 0.72 -9.39
C ASP A 129 15.48 -0.05 -10.20
N GLY A 130 14.28 0.54 -10.35
CA GLY A 130 13.14 -0.07 -11.03
C GLY A 130 12.43 -1.11 -10.16
N GLN A 131 11.11 -0.99 -10.05
CA GLN A 131 10.35 -1.86 -9.15
C GLN A 131 10.05 -3.24 -9.76
N SER A 132 10.19 -4.27 -8.92
CA SER A 132 9.93 -5.67 -9.27
C SER A 132 8.45 -6.06 -9.21
N GLU A 133 7.54 -5.33 -8.58
CA GLU A 133 6.14 -5.73 -8.53
C GLU A 133 5.14 -4.65 -8.14
N CYS A 134 3.86 -4.92 -8.43
CA CYS A 134 2.74 -4.12 -7.95
C CYS A 134 2.24 -4.60 -6.58
N CYS A 135 1.46 -3.77 -5.90
CA CYS A 135 0.88 -4.08 -4.59
C CYS A 135 0.10 -5.40 -4.56
N ASN A 136 -0.65 -5.74 -5.60
CA ASN A 136 -1.42 -6.99 -5.66
C ASN A 136 -0.54 -8.23 -5.85
N CYS A 137 0.57 -8.13 -6.58
CA CYS A 137 1.51 -9.25 -6.69
C CYS A 137 2.29 -9.46 -5.39
N LEU A 138 2.65 -8.37 -4.71
CA LEU A 138 3.24 -8.44 -3.38
C LEU A 138 2.26 -9.07 -2.37
N TRP A 139 0.98 -8.69 -2.44
CA TRP A 139 -0.08 -9.28 -1.61
C TRP A 139 -0.21 -10.81 -1.82
N GLU A 140 -0.21 -11.28 -3.07
CA GLU A 140 -0.30 -12.71 -3.37
C GLU A 140 1.01 -13.48 -3.14
N CYS A 141 2.07 -12.81 -2.67
CA CYS A 141 3.41 -13.38 -2.48
C CYS A 141 3.93 -14.13 -3.72
N THR A 142 3.67 -13.60 -4.92
CA THR A 142 3.96 -14.34 -6.16
C THR A 142 5.46 -14.48 -6.42
N THR A 143 5.99 -15.70 -6.35
CA THR A 143 7.42 -16.01 -6.58
C THR A 143 7.86 -15.85 -8.03
N ASP A 144 6.92 -15.94 -8.98
CA ASP A 144 7.21 -15.92 -10.42
C ASP A 144 7.28 -14.49 -11.01
N GLY A 145 7.20 -13.49 -10.13
CA GLY A 145 7.36 -12.08 -10.44
C GLY A 145 6.14 -11.44 -11.10
N CYS A 146 6.00 -10.13 -10.88
CA CYS A 146 4.93 -9.34 -11.45
C CYS A 146 5.18 -9.03 -12.94
N TRP A 147 4.24 -9.35 -13.82
CA TRP A 147 4.33 -9.10 -15.26
C TRP A 147 3.82 -7.69 -15.62
N LEU A 148 4.44 -6.66 -15.05
CA LEU A 148 4.17 -5.28 -15.44
C LEU A 148 4.70 -5.04 -16.86
N LEU A 149 3.80 -4.67 -17.77
CA LEU A 149 4.15 -4.22 -19.11
C LEU A 149 4.89 -2.88 -18.98
N GLY A 150 6.23 -2.93 -19.03
CA GLY A 150 7.12 -1.79 -18.75
C GLY A 150 8.41 -2.18 -18.00
N LYS A 151 8.48 -3.38 -17.42
CA LYS A 151 9.69 -3.88 -16.72
C LYS A 151 10.93 -4.07 -17.58
N ARG A 152 10.79 -4.06 -18.91
CA ARG A 152 11.94 -4.08 -19.81
C ARG A 152 12.19 -2.67 -20.32
N GLY A 153 12.83 -1.88 -19.46
CA GLY A 153 13.57 -0.67 -19.78
C GLY A 153 12.95 0.24 -20.84
N GLN A 154 12.19 1.23 -20.43
CA GLN A 154 12.26 2.55 -21.04
C GLN A 154 11.56 3.56 -20.14
N PHE A 155 12.34 4.57 -19.75
CA PHE A 155 11.88 5.85 -19.26
C PHE A 155 10.59 6.26 -19.99
N PHE A 156 9.53 6.55 -19.24
CA PHE A 156 8.54 7.49 -19.74
C PHE A 156 9.20 8.86 -19.73
N THR A 157 9.97 9.16 -20.80
CA THR A 157 10.27 10.54 -21.14
C THR A 157 8.94 11.22 -21.39
N GLN A 158 8.63 12.14 -20.48
CA GLN A 158 7.54 13.09 -20.51
C GLN A 158 7.31 13.60 -21.95
N CYS A 159 6.15 13.27 -22.52
CA CYS A 159 5.63 13.93 -23.73
C CYS A 159 5.58 15.44 -23.49
N SER A 160 6.61 16.15 -23.96
CA SER A 160 6.58 17.59 -24.18
C SER A 160 7.02 17.85 -25.62
N LEU A 161 6.17 17.44 -26.56
CA LEU A 161 6.13 18.07 -27.87
C LEU A 161 4.89 18.95 -27.88
N TYR A 162 5.04 20.16 -27.34
CA TYR A 162 4.23 21.27 -27.80
C TYR A 162 4.65 21.54 -29.24
N GLU A 163 3.69 21.34 -30.14
CA GLU A 163 3.72 21.80 -31.51
C GLU A 163 4.13 23.28 -31.55
N GLN A 164 5.26 23.57 -32.20
CA GLN A 164 5.46 24.84 -32.88
C GLN A 164 6.25 24.60 -34.16
N SER A 165 5.56 24.66 -35.30
CA SER A 165 5.99 25.28 -36.56
C SER A 165 5.00 24.87 -37.67
N PRO A 166 4.74 25.74 -38.66
CA PRO A 166 5.62 26.78 -39.20
C PRO A 166 5.32 28.21 -38.73
#